data_AF-A0A813YQK9-F1
#
_entry.id   AF-A0A813YQK9-F1
#
_cell.length_a   1.000
_cell.length_b   1.000
_cell.length_c   1.000
_cell.angle_alpha   90.00
_cell.angle_beta   90.00
_cell.angle_gamma   90.00
#
_symmetry.space_group_name_H-M   'P 1'
#
loop_
_entity.id
_entity.type
_entity.pdbx_description
1 polymer ?
#
loop_
_entity_poly.entity_id
_entity_poly.type
_entity_poly.pdbx_seq_one_letter_code
_entity_poly.pdbx_strand_id
1 'polypeptide(L)'
;MLETLGLTKDTTFYLITTGVSLILTSAFVKWYRMYTYFSRLGIPGPKPLPIIGNLHQVIKRGMPYNDLEMTRIYGKTFGYFEGTTPIVLTTDPKLLKSLLIKDFHVFTNRRVLAPVEPFDKFLSLIKDDDWKNVRAILSTTVTSGKLKSV
;
A
#
# COMPACT_ATOMS: atom_id res chain seq x y z
N MET A 1 -17.77 -12.47 -39.87
CA MET A 1 -16.57 -12.70 -39.03
C MET A 1 -16.80 -13.71 -37.91
N LEU A 2 -17.97 -13.72 -37.23
CA LEU A 2 -18.30 -14.76 -36.24
C LEU A 2 -18.84 -16.06 -36.87
N GLU A 3 -19.63 -15.97 -37.95
CA GLU A 3 -20.15 -17.14 -38.68
C GLU A 3 -19.06 -17.90 -39.46
N THR A 4 -17.97 -17.23 -39.86
CA THR A 4 -16.82 -17.83 -40.58
C THR A 4 -15.97 -18.76 -39.70
N LEU A 5 -16.23 -18.80 -38.39
CA LEU A 5 -15.57 -19.67 -37.41
C LEU A 5 -16.48 -20.82 -36.92
N GLY A 6 -17.68 -20.99 -37.50
CA GLY A 6 -18.61 -22.07 -37.13
C GLY A 6 -19.26 -21.92 -35.74
N LEU A 7 -19.14 -20.75 -35.09
CA LEU A 7 -19.81 -20.49 -33.82
C LEU A 7 -21.27 -20.09 -34.06
N THR A 8 -22.19 -20.87 -33.51
CA THR A 8 -23.61 -20.47 -33.43
C THR A 8 -23.78 -19.29 -32.48
N LYS A 9 -24.85 -18.51 -32.66
CA LYS A 9 -25.19 -17.38 -31.76
C LYS A 9 -25.31 -17.85 -30.30
N ASP A 10 -25.84 -19.06 -30.10
CA ASP A 10 -25.98 -19.67 -28.78
C ASP A 10 -24.61 -19.99 -28.15
N THR A 11 -23.69 -20.59 -28.90
CA THR A 11 -22.31 -20.85 -28.42
C THR A 11 -21.61 -19.55 -28.02
N THR A 12 -21.79 -18.48 -28.80
CA THR A 12 -21.20 -17.16 -28.48
C THR A 12 -21.78 -16.58 -27.19
N PHE A 13 -23.09 -16.72 -26.97
CA PHE A 13 -23.75 -16.29 -25.73
C PHE A 13 -23.24 -17.05 -24.50
N TYR A 14 -23.09 -18.38 -24.58
CA TYR A 14 -22.54 -19.19 -23.49
C TYR A 14 -21.09 -18.84 -23.14
N LEU A 15 -20.25 -18.53 -24.14
CA LEU A 15 -18.87 -18.12 -23.92
C LEU A 15 -18.78 -16.77 -23.19
N ILE A 16 -19.59 -15.79 -23.61
CA ILE A 16 -19.63 -14.47 -22.98
C ILE A 16 -20.09 -14.58 -21.52
N THR A 17 -21.19 -15.28 -21.28
CA THR A 17 -21.76 -15.44 -19.93
C THR A 17 -20.80 -16.19 -18.99
N THR A 18 -20.13 -17.23 -19.47
CA THR A 18 -19.11 -17.95 -18.70
C THR A 18 -17.90 -17.04 -18.41
N GLY A 19 -17.42 -16.29 -19.41
CA GLY A 19 -16.32 -15.34 -19.24
C GLY A 19 -16.64 -14.27 -18.20
N VAL A 20 -17.82 -13.65 -18.26
CA VAL A 20 -18.29 -12.66 -17.27
C VAL A 20 -18.38 -13.28 -15.87
N SER A 21 -18.95 -14.49 -15.77
CA SER A 21 -19.08 -15.19 -14.48
C SER A 21 -17.73 -15.49 -13.83
N LEU A 22 -16.73 -15.91 -14.62
CA LEU A 22 -15.36 -16.14 -14.15
C LEU A 22 -14.71 -14.83 -13.67
N ILE A 23 -14.89 -13.73 -14.41
CA ILE A 23 -14.37 -12.41 -14.02
C ILE A 23 -14.99 -11.97 -12.69
N LEU A 24 -16.31 -12.02 -12.55
CA LEU A 24 -17.02 -11.64 -11.33
C LEU A 24 -16.60 -12.48 -10.13
N THR A 25 -16.47 -13.81 -10.32
CA THR A 25 -16.02 -14.71 -9.26
C THR A 25 -14.59 -14.39 -8.84
N SER A 26 -13.68 -14.16 -9.79
CA SER A 26 -12.29 -13.81 -9.49
C SER A 26 -12.18 -12.48 -8.74
N ALA A 27 -12.98 -11.48 -9.13
CA ALA A 27 -13.04 -10.18 -8.49
C ALA A 27 -13.58 -10.28 -7.06
N PHE A 28 -14.66 -11.05 -6.87
CA PHE A 28 -15.23 -11.33 -5.55
C PHE A 28 -14.22 -12.04 -4.64
N VAL A 29 -13.53 -13.07 -5.11
CA VAL A 29 -12.52 -13.78 -4.31
C VAL A 29 -11.37 -12.85 -3.91
N LYS A 30 -10.88 -12.00 -4.83
CA LYS A 30 -9.84 -11.00 -4.53
C LYS A 30 -10.31 -10.01 -3.47
N TRP A 31 -11.51 -9.46 -3.63
CA TRP A 31 -12.09 -8.54 -2.65
C TRP A 31 -12.35 -9.22 -1.30
N TYR A 32 -12.87 -10.44 -1.28
CA TYR A 32 -13.15 -11.16 -0.03
C TYR A 32 -11.87 -11.50 0.75
N ARG A 33 -10.79 -11.84 0.03
CA ARG A 33 -9.45 -12.00 0.64
C ARG A 33 -9.00 -10.69 1.30
N MET A 34 -9.16 -9.56 0.61
CA MET A 34 -8.85 -8.23 1.14
C MET A 34 -9.73 -7.90 2.38
N TYR A 35 -11.03 -8.13 2.29
CA TYR A 35 -12.02 -7.87 3.34
C TYR A 35 -11.75 -8.63 4.65
N THR A 36 -11.22 -9.85 4.53
CA THR A 36 -10.93 -10.73 5.67
C THR A 36 -9.48 -10.67 6.15
N TYR A 37 -8.56 -10.07 5.40
CA TYR A 37 -7.12 -10.07 5.68
C TYR A 37 -6.76 -9.67 7.12
N PHE A 38 -7.11 -8.45 7.53
CA PHE A 38 -6.77 -7.96 8.87
C PHE A 38 -7.55 -8.69 9.98
N SER A 39 -8.80 -9.06 9.71
CA SER A 39 -9.59 -9.83 10.67
C SER A 39 -8.99 -11.22 10.94
N ARG A 40 -8.40 -11.87 9.94
CA ARG A 40 -7.66 -13.14 10.10
C ARG A 40 -6.36 -12.97 10.90
N LEU A 41 -5.76 -11.79 10.84
CA LEU A 41 -4.56 -11.45 11.62
C LEU A 41 -4.89 -10.96 13.04
N GLY A 42 -6.17 -10.83 13.40
CA GLY A 42 -6.59 -10.24 14.67
C GLY A 42 -6.31 -8.74 14.78
N ILE A 43 -6.08 -8.04 13.66
CA ILE A 43 -5.80 -6.61 13.62
C ILE A 43 -7.11 -5.86 13.37
N PRO A 44 -7.49 -4.88 14.22
CA PRO A 44 -8.69 -4.08 14.02
C PRO A 44 -8.52 -3.13 12.82
N GLY A 45 -9.63 -2.67 12.23
CA GLY A 45 -9.56 -1.69 11.14
C GLY A 45 -10.84 -1.59 10.30
N PRO A 46 -10.94 -0.54 9.47
CA PRO A 46 -12.10 -0.33 8.62
C PRO A 46 -12.19 -1.38 7.51
N LYS A 47 -13.41 -1.74 7.10
CA LYS A 47 -13.61 -2.66 5.99
C LYS A 47 -13.33 -1.98 4.64
N PRO A 48 -12.56 -2.62 3.73
CA PRO A 48 -12.15 -2.01 2.48
C PRO A 48 -13.24 -2.12 1.40
N LEU A 49 -13.41 -1.06 0.61
CA LEU A 49 -14.21 -1.10 -0.62
C LEU A 49 -13.46 -1.84 -1.72
N PRO A 50 -14.16 -2.47 -2.69
CA PRO A 50 -13.53 -3.07 -3.86
C PRO A 50 -12.63 -2.05 -4.59
N ILE A 51 -11.47 -2.52 -5.07
CA ILE A 51 -10.48 -1.77 -5.87
C ILE A 51 -9.76 -0.65 -5.11
N ILE A 52 -10.49 0.28 -4.49
CA ILE A 52 -9.92 1.50 -3.87
C ILE A 52 -9.54 1.33 -2.39
N GLY A 53 -9.99 0.25 -1.75
CA GLY A 53 -9.74 0.01 -0.33
C GLY A 53 -10.40 1.08 0.55
N ASN A 54 -9.59 1.76 1.36
CA ASN A 54 -10.01 2.80 2.31
C ASN A 54 -9.62 4.23 1.87
N LEU A 55 -9.11 4.42 0.64
CA LEU A 55 -8.67 5.74 0.14
C LEU A 55 -9.76 6.83 0.19
N HIS A 56 -11.02 6.45 0.05
CA HIS A 56 -12.16 7.36 0.15
C HIS A 56 -12.25 8.10 1.50
N GLN A 57 -11.75 7.48 2.58
CA GLN A 57 -11.75 8.08 3.92
C GLN A 57 -10.68 9.17 4.03
N VAL A 58 -9.53 8.92 3.40
CA VAL A 58 -8.41 9.86 3.30
C VAL A 58 -8.77 11.07 2.42
N ILE A 59 -9.36 10.84 1.25
CA ILE A 59 -9.71 11.92 0.30
C ILE A 59 -10.70 12.92 0.93
N LYS A 60 -11.60 12.46 1.80
CA LYS A 60 -12.66 13.28 2.39
C LYS A 60 -12.14 14.34 3.37
N ARG A 61 -11.09 14.04 4.15
CA ARG A 61 -10.63 14.90 5.27
C ARG A 61 -9.11 15.09 5.37
N GLY A 62 -8.33 14.43 4.51
CA GLY A 62 -6.88 14.39 4.56
C GLY A 62 -6.32 13.29 5.46
N MET A 63 -5.09 12.83 5.18
CA MET A 63 -4.44 11.74 5.93
C MET A 63 -4.30 12.05 7.43
N PRO A 64 -3.75 13.19 7.89
CA PRO A 64 -3.48 13.38 9.32
C PRO A 64 -4.73 13.31 10.19
N TYR A 65 -5.83 13.89 9.71
CA TYR A 65 -7.10 13.84 10.41
C TYR A 65 -7.68 12.41 10.41
N ASN A 66 -7.64 11.73 9.27
CA ASN A 66 -8.11 10.37 9.15
C ASN A 66 -7.33 9.43 10.09
N ASP A 67 -6.01 9.55 10.13
CA ASP A 67 -5.14 8.71 10.96
C ASP A 67 -5.43 8.90 12.46
N LEU A 68 -5.65 10.15 12.88
CA LEU A 68 -6.03 10.45 14.26
C LEU A 68 -7.39 9.83 14.63
N GLU A 69 -8.39 9.99 13.76
CA GLU A 69 -9.73 9.46 13.99
C GLU A 69 -9.73 7.92 14.00
N MET A 70 -9.04 7.28 13.05
CA MET A 70 -8.91 5.84 13.01
C MET A 70 -8.15 5.29 14.23
N THR A 71 -7.13 6.00 14.71
CA THR A 71 -6.42 5.65 15.95
C THR A 71 -7.36 5.74 17.16
N ARG A 72 -8.27 6.72 17.18
CA ARG A 72 -9.28 6.85 18.24
C ARG A 72 -10.28 5.70 18.21
N ILE A 73 -10.72 5.27 17.03
CA ILE A 73 -11.75 4.23 16.85
C ILE A 73 -11.19 2.82 17.04
N TYR A 74 -10.04 2.52 16.43
CA TYR A 74 -9.47 1.17 16.35
C TYR A 74 -8.30 0.94 17.31
N GLY A 75 -7.83 2.00 17.99
CA GLY A 75 -6.74 1.94 18.95
C GLY A 75 -5.37 2.22 18.34
N LYS A 76 -4.32 1.92 19.13
CA LYS A 76 -2.93 2.28 18.80
C LYS A 76 -2.37 1.58 17.58
N THR A 77 -2.95 0.46 17.15
CA THR A 77 -2.50 -0.28 15.98
C THR A 77 -3.70 -0.83 15.23
N PHE A 78 -3.82 -0.46 13.97
CA PHE A 78 -4.93 -0.88 13.12
C PHE A 78 -4.45 -1.05 11.68
N GLY A 79 -5.22 -1.84 10.91
CA GLY A 79 -4.95 -2.14 9.51
C GLY A 79 -5.97 -1.50 8.59
N TYR A 80 -5.54 -1.02 7.44
CA TYR A 80 -6.43 -0.53 6.38
C TYR A 80 -5.82 -0.81 5.01
N PHE A 81 -6.57 -0.56 3.93
CA PHE A 81 -6.08 -0.77 2.57
C PHE A 81 -5.98 0.54 1.80
N GLU A 82 -4.90 0.66 1.03
CA GLU A 82 -4.75 1.71 0.02
C GLU A 82 -4.72 1.07 -1.36
N GLY A 83 -5.83 1.21 -2.09
CA GLY A 83 -6.10 0.34 -3.22
C GLY A 83 -6.20 -1.10 -2.72
N THR A 84 -5.30 -1.97 -3.20
CA THR A 84 -5.17 -3.37 -2.79
C THR A 84 -4.02 -3.63 -1.82
N THR A 85 -3.24 -2.60 -1.47
CA THR A 85 -2.07 -2.72 -0.60
C THR A 85 -2.49 -2.69 0.87
N PRO A 86 -2.19 -3.71 1.68
CA PRO A 86 -2.44 -3.69 3.11
C PRO A 86 -1.45 -2.75 3.81
N ILE A 87 -1.96 -1.92 4.71
CA ILE A 87 -1.21 -0.96 5.50
C ILE A 87 -1.51 -1.17 6.98
N VAL A 88 -0.47 -1.20 7.79
CA VAL A 88 -0.60 -1.19 9.25
C VAL A 88 -0.13 0.16 9.74
N LEU A 89 -1.03 0.89 10.42
CA LEU A 89 -0.68 2.11 11.13
C LEU A 89 -0.48 1.77 12.60
N THR A 90 0.59 2.31 13.21
CA THR A 90 0.82 2.17 14.64
C THR A 90 1.31 3.47 15.28
N THR A 91 0.75 3.77 16.45
CA THR A 91 1.17 4.82 17.37
C THR A 91 1.76 4.26 18.66
N ASP A 92 1.99 2.94 18.74
CA ASP A 92 2.64 2.30 19.89
C ASP A 92 4.15 2.56 19.88
N PRO A 93 4.72 3.29 20.87
CA PRO A 93 6.15 3.57 20.93
C PRO A 93 7.03 2.31 20.97
N LYS A 94 6.54 1.20 21.53
CA LYS A 94 7.29 -0.06 21.58
C LYS A 94 7.45 -0.64 20.17
N LEU A 95 6.36 -0.68 19.41
CA LEU A 95 6.39 -1.13 18.01
C LEU A 95 7.22 -0.18 17.17
N LEU A 96 7.04 1.14 17.30
CA LEU A 96 7.82 2.13 16.56
C LEU A 96 9.33 1.98 16.84
N LYS A 97 9.74 1.75 18.10
CA LYS A 97 11.14 1.49 18.44
C LYS A 97 11.67 0.22 17.80
N SER A 98 10.86 -0.84 17.72
CA SER A 98 11.27 -2.06 17.03
C SER A 98 11.42 -1.81 15.52
N LEU A 99 10.40 -1.26 14.86
CA LEU A 99 10.38 -1.03 13.41
C LEU A 99 11.47 -0.06 12.93
N LEU A 100 11.67 1.05 13.64
CA LEU A 100 12.54 2.15 13.19
C LEU A 100 13.99 2.01 13.65
N ILE A 101 14.28 1.19 14.66
CA ILE A 101 15.61 1.08 15.27
C ILE A 101 16.09 -0.37 15.29
N LYS A 102 15.40 -1.25 16.02
CA LYS A 102 15.90 -2.62 16.24
C LYS A 102 15.91 -3.45 14.96
N ASP A 103 14.78 -3.43 14.26
CA ASP A 103 14.51 -4.25 13.08
C ASP A 103 14.57 -3.40 11.81
N PHE A 104 15.29 -2.27 11.84
CA PHE A 104 15.37 -1.32 10.72
C PHE A 104 15.79 -2.01 9.41
N HIS A 105 16.66 -3.02 9.50
CA HIS A 105 17.11 -3.80 8.34
C HIS A 105 15.97 -4.49 7.58
N VAL A 106 14.87 -4.86 8.25
CA VAL A 106 13.65 -5.42 7.64
C VAL A 106 12.80 -4.30 7.01
N PHE A 107 12.78 -3.11 7.61
CA PHE A 107 11.95 -1.97 7.22
C PHE A 107 12.75 -0.85 6.54
N THR A 108 13.78 -1.21 5.78
CA THR A 108 14.74 -0.25 5.18
C THR A 108 14.07 0.73 4.21
N ASN A 109 13.15 0.23 3.39
CA ASN A 109 12.57 0.99 2.27
C ASN A 109 11.31 1.74 2.65
N ARG A 110 11.15 2.95 2.11
CA ARG A 110 9.93 3.75 2.26
C ARG A 110 8.88 3.35 1.23
N ARG A 111 7.62 3.59 1.58
CA ARG A 111 6.49 3.49 0.66
C ARG A 111 6.68 4.47 -0.50
N VAL A 112 6.53 3.98 -1.73
CA VAL A 112 6.54 4.78 -2.96
C VAL A 112 5.16 4.68 -3.60
N LEU A 113 4.49 5.82 -3.77
CA LEU A 113 3.15 5.88 -4.40
C LEU A 113 3.22 5.77 -5.91
N ALA A 114 4.08 6.58 -6.51
CA ALA A 114 4.39 6.57 -7.93
C ALA A 114 5.81 7.15 -8.07
N PRO A 115 6.81 6.35 -8.49
CA PRO A 115 8.10 6.90 -8.87
C PRO A 115 7.90 7.70 -10.17
N VAL A 116 8.38 8.93 -10.20
CA VAL A 116 8.30 9.80 -11.37
C VAL A 116 9.72 10.26 -11.68
N GLU A 117 10.23 9.99 -12.88
CA GLU A 117 11.55 10.49 -13.26
C GLU A 117 11.54 12.03 -13.34
N PRO A 118 12.62 12.71 -12.90
CA PRO A 118 13.87 12.18 -12.35
C PRO A 118 13.86 12.02 -10.80
N PHE A 119 12.71 12.19 -10.15
CA PHE A 119 12.56 12.19 -8.69
C PHE A 119 12.73 10.81 -8.05
N ASP A 120 12.57 9.74 -8.83
CA ASP A 120 12.83 8.36 -8.43
C ASP A 120 14.24 8.13 -7.85
N LYS A 121 15.21 9.00 -8.22
CA LYS A 121 16.60 8.98 -7.72
C LYS A 121 16.82 9.77 -6.43
N PHE A 122 15.78 10.37 -5.85
CA PHE A 122 15.92 11.12 -4.60
C PHE A 122 16.24 10.19 -3.42
N LEU A 123 17.04 10.66 -2.45
CA LEU A 123 17.42 9.90 -1.25
C LEU A 123 16.19 9.35 -0.49
N SER A 124 15.04 10.03 -0.56
CA SER A 124 13.80 9.59 0.08
C SER A 124 13.10 8.43 -0.64
N LEU A 125 13.48 8.11 -1.89
CA LEU A 125 12.78 7.17 -2.77
C LEU A 125 13.67 6.00 -3.25
N ILE A 126 14.99 6.21 -3.38
CA ILE A 126 15.94 5.13 -3.68
C ILE A 126 15.94 4.08 -2.57
N LYS A 127 16.30 2.85 -2.92
CA LYS A 127 16.10 1.66 -2.07
C LYS A 127 17.40 0.97 -1.73
N ASP A 128 17.34 0.18 -0.67
CA ASP A 128 18.35 -0.82 -0.32
C ASP A 128 19.79 -0.27 -0.30
N ASP A 129 20.71 -0.87 -1.05
CA ASP A 129 22.12 -0.49 -1.03
C ASP A 129 22.39 0.86 -1.70
N ASP A 130 21.61 1.24 -2.72
CA ASP A 130 21.70 2.58 -3.32
C ASP A 130 21.39 3.65 -2.28
N TRP A 131 20.34 3.43 -1.49
CA TRP A 131 20.00 4.29 -0.38
C TRP A 131 21.12 4.36 0.66
N LYS A 132 21.70 3.22 1.06
CA LYS A 132 22.80 3.19 2.04
C LYS A 132 24.01 3.97 1.52
N ASN A 133 24.39 3.76 0.27
CA ASN A 133 25.54 4.40 -0.36
C ASN A 133 25.36 5.92 -0.45
N VAL A 134 24.25 6.38 -1.03
CA VAL A 134 23.97 7.82 -1.17
C VAL A 134 23.80 8.47 0.19
N ARG A 135 23.14 7.82 1.16
CA ARG A 135 23.01 8.34 2.52
C ARG A 135 24.35 8.47 3.22
N ALA A 136 25.26 7.51 3.07
CA ALA A 136 26.59 7.56 3.65
C ALA A 136 27.37 8.78 3.15
N ILE A 137 27.33 9.04 1.84
CA ILE A 137 27.96 10.20 1.21
C ILE A 137 27.36 11.51 1.74
N LEU A 138 26.03 11.65 1.68
CA LEU A 138 25.35 12.88 2.11
C LEU A 138 25.51 13.16 3.61
N SER A 139 25.63 12.13 4.45
CA SER A 139 25.84 12.33 5.89
C SER A 139 27.17 13.04 6.20
N THR A 140 28.16 12.96 5.30
CA THR A 140 29.45 13.65 5.48
C THR A 140 29.39 15.16 5.28
N THR A 141 28.35 15.65 4.59
CA THR A 141 28.16 17.08 4.29
C THR A 141 27.37 17.80 5.38
N VAL A 142 26.49 17.08 6.09
CA VAL A 142 25.63 17.61 7.16
C VAL A 142 26.23 17.30 8.54
N THR A 143 27.51 17.63 8.74
CA THR A 143 28.13 17.54 10.07
C THR A 143 28.15 18.90 10.75
N SER A 144 28.18 18.93 12.08
CA SER A 144 28.22 20.18 12.84
C SER A 144 29.39 21.09 12.46
N GLY A 145 30.51 20.50 12.03
CA GLY A 145 31.67 21.27 11.53
C GLY A 145 31.37 22.00 10.22
N LYS A 146 30.74 21.32 9.24
CA LYS A 146 30.38 21.93 7.96
C LYS A 146 29.24 22.94 8.10
N LEU A 147 28.26 22.66 8.96
CA LEU A 147 27.13 23.57 9.19
C LEU A 147 27.55 24.87 9.87
N LYS A 148 28.56 24.84 10.74
CA LYS A 148 29.09 26.05 11.38
C LYS A 148 29.99 26.88 10.46
N SER A 149 30.49 26.29 9.38
CA SER A 149 31.35 26.97 8.40
C SER A 149 30.57 27.65 7.26
N VAL A 150 29.25 27.44 7.22
CA VAL A 150 28.31 28.14 6.33
C VAL A 150 27.67 29.27 7.12
#